data_AF-A0A8T5XJX3-F1
#
_entry.id   AF-A0A8T5XJX3-F1
#
_cell.length_a   1.000
_cell.length_b   1.000
_cell.length_c   1.000
_cell.angle_alpha   90.00
_cell.angle_beta   90.00
_cell.angle_gamma   90.00
#
_symmetry.space_group_name_H-M   'P 1'
#
loop_
_entity.id
_entity.type
_entity.pdbx_description
1 polymer ?
#
loop_
_entity_poly.entity_id
_entity_poly.type
_entity_poly.pdbx_seq_one_letter_code
_entity_poly.pdbx_strand_id
1 'polypeptide(L)'
;MIYGFLESNSVHLSNISRGLNENISLKKTIDRLSRNLKNFDETFKINENYIKEISSFINDDTIFCVDGSEIVKHHTKSFESLDRVRDGNTGKIKDGYNIFEI
;
A
#
# COMPACT_ATOMS: atom_id res chain seq x y z
N MET A 1 -8.24 -8.41 -6.60
CA MET A 1 -6.91 -8.11 -6.02
C MET A 1 -6.98 -8.03 -4.50
N ILE A 2 -7.85 -7.19 -3.92
CA ILE A 2 -7.98 -7.00 -2.46
C ILE A 2 -8.10 -8.34 -1.71
N TYR A 3 -9.00 -9.24 -2.14
CA TYR A 3 -9.10 -10.57 -1.54
C TYR A 3 -7.76 -11.33 -1.51
N GLY A 4 -7.04 -11.37 -2.64
CA GLY A 4 -5.73 -12.03 -2.71
C GLY A 4 -4.64 -11.34 -1.89
N PHE A 5 -4.74 -10.02 -1.69
CA PHE A 5 -3.85 -9.27 -0.80
C PHE A 5 -4.07 -9.70 0.67
N LEU A 6 -5.34 -9.75 1.09
CA LEU A 6 -5.73 -10.17 2.44
C LEU A 6 -5.41 -11.64 2.70
N GLU A 7 -5.69 -12.52 1.75
CA GLU A 7 -5.41 -13.96 1.89
C GLU A 7 -3.91 -14.24 1.97
N SER A 8 -3.13 -13.63 1.08
CA SER A 8 -1.70 -13.94 0.97
C SER A 8 -0.83 -13.17 1.96
N ASN A 9 -1.39 -12.15 2.61
CA ASN A 9 -0.69 -11.19 3.47
C ASN A 9 0.63 -10.70 2.82
N SER A 10 0.57 -10.39 1.52
CA SER A 10 1.75 -10.12 0.71
C SER A 10 1.48 -9.09 -0.37
N VAL A 11 2.47 -8.23 -0.62
CA VAL A 11 2.49 -7.28 -1.74
C VAL A 11 3.02 -7.92 -3.04
N HIS A 12 3.55 -9.16 -2.98
CA HIS A 12 4.07 -9.81 -4.17
C HIS A 12 2.93 -10.33 -5.05
N LEU A 13 2.87 -9.85 -6.30
CA LEU A 13 1.83 -10.27 -7.25
C LEU A 13 1.72 -11.78 -7.44
N SER A 14 2.83 -12.52 -7.34
CA SER A 14 2.83 -13.98 -7.41
C SER A 14 2.10 -14.63 -6.23
N ASN A 15 2.21 -14.07 -5.03
CA ASN A 15 1.51 -14.56 -3.84
C ASN A 15 0.04 -14.15 -3.87
N ILE A 16 -0.25 -12.89 -4.19
CA ILE A 16 -1.61 -12.40 -4.40
C ILE A 16 -2.34 -13.27 -5.44
N SER A 17 -1.67 -13.59 -6.54
CA SER A 17 -2.26 -14.41 -7.61
C SER A 17 -2.58 -15.84 -7.15
N ARG A 18 -1.75 -16.45 -6.29
CA ARG A 18 -2.06 -17.75 -5.70
C ARG A 18 -3.23 -17.67 -4.73
N GLY A 19 -3.31 -16.61 -3.93
CA GLY A 19 -4.41 -16.36 -3.01
C GLY A 19 -5.76 -16.16 -3.68
N LEU A 20 -5.77 -15.52 -4.85
CA LEU A 20 -6.99 -15.41 -5.68
C LEU A 20 -7.47 -16.78 -6.21
N ASN A 21 -6.57 -17.75 -6.34
CA ASN A 21 -6.84 -19.13 -6.79
C ASN A 21 -7.76 -19.23 -8.02
N GLU A 22 -7.52 -18.39 -9.03
CA GLU A 22 -8.35 -18.33 -10.24
C GLU A 22 -8.08 -19.52 -11.16
N ASN A 23 -9.10 -20.00 -11.89
CA ASN A 23 -8.95 -21.05 -12.91
C ASN A 23 -8.34 -20.51 -14.22
N ILE A 24 -7.21 -19.81 -14.12
CA ILE A 24 -6.38 -19.32 -15.22
C ILE A 24 -4.91 -19.53 -14.84
N SER A 25 -4.00 -19.53 -15.83
CA SER A 25 -2.59 -19.74 -15.51
C SER A 25 -2.05 -18.62 -14.63
N LEU A 26 -1.22 -18.98 -13.64
CA LEU A 26 -0.64 -18.04 -12.67
C LEU A 26 0.01 -16.83 -13.35
N LYS A 27 0.75 -17.08 -14.45
CA LYS A 27 1.37 -16.02 -15.26
C LYS A 27 0.34 -15.01 -15.77
N LYS A 28 -0.82 -15.48 -16.28
CA LYS A 28 -1.86 -14.59 -16.81
C LYS A 28 -2.54 -13.78 -15.72
N THR A 29 -2.72 -14.32 -14.52
CA THR A 29 -3.18 -13.55 -13.37
C THR A 29 -2.19 -12.45 -13.02
N ILE A 30 -0.89 -12.78 -12.92
CA ILE A 30 0.17 -11.79 -12.63
C ILE A 30 0.19 -10.68 -13.70
N ASP A 31 0.16 -11.04 -14.99
CA ASP A 31 0.16 -10.08 -16.10
C ASP A 31 -1.07 -9.15 -16.05
N ARG A 32 -2.25 -9.68 -15.69
CA ARG A 32 -3.46 -8.88 -15.52
C ARG A 32 -3.34 -7.92 -14.34
N LEU A 33 -2.91 -8.41 -13.17
CA LEU A 33 -2.77 -7.58 -11.96
C LEU A 33 -1.74 -6.47 -12.18
N SER A 34 -0.60 -6.79 -12.78
CA SER A 34 0.46 -5.83 -13.10
C SER A 34 -0.03 -4.71 -14.04
N ARG A 35 -0.73 -5.07 -15.13
CA ARG A 35 -1.31 -4.08 -16.06
C ARG A 35 -2.36 -3.20 -15.39
N ASN A 36 -3.23 -3.79 -14.57
CA ASN A 36 -4.26 -3.03 -13.89
C ASN A 36 -3.67 -2.07 -12.85
N LEU A 37 -2.64 -2.50 -12.11
CA LEU A 37 -1.92 -1.63 -11.16
C LEU A 37 -1.21 -0.47 -11.86
N LYS A 38 -0.53 -0.74 -12.99
CA LYS A 38 0.15 0.30 -13.76
C LYS A 38 -0.80 1.39 -14.26
N ASN A 39 -2.04 1.02 -14.57
CA ASN A 39 -3.06 1.93 -15.09
C ASN A 39 -4.05 2.37 -14.01
N PHE A 40 -3.76 2.14 -12.73
CA PHE A 40 -4.67 2.46 -11.64
C PHE A 40 -4.61 3.96 -11.33
N ASP A 41 -5.75 4.64 -11.46
CA ASP A 41 -5.91 6.08 -11.22
C ASP A 41 -7.05 6.42 -10.25
N GLU A 42 -7.71 5.41 -9.65
CA GLU A 42 -8.86 5.60 -8.74
C GLU A 42 -8.45 5.82 -7.27
N THR A 43 -7.22 6.25 -6.97
CA THR A 43 -6.74 6.45 -5.58
C THR A 43 -7.65 7.39 -4.78
N PHE A 44 -8.10 8.49 -5.41
CA PHE A 44 -9.02 9.43 -4.78
C PHE A 44 -10.34 8.78 -4.35
N LYS A 45 -10.91 7.97 -5.23
CA LYS A 45 -12.18 7.25 -4.98
C LYS A 45 -12.03 6.18 -3.89
N ILE A 46 -10.88 5.52 -3.79
CA ILE A 46 -10.59 4.61 -2.66
C ILE A 46 -10.61 5.40 -1.35
N ASN A 47 -9.92 6.55 -1.29
CA ASN A 47 -9.89 7.38 -0.09
C ASN A 47 -11.29 7.88 0.29
N GLU A 48 -12.08 8.36 -0.68
CA GLU A 48 -13.46 8.79 -0.41
C GLU A 48 -14.34 7.66 0.14
N ASN A 49 -14.25 6.46 -0.45
CA ASN A 49 -15.01 5.31 0.03
C ASN A 49 -14.59 4.92 1.45
N TYR A 50 -13.28 4.94 1.73
CA TYR A 50 -12.76 4.66 3.07
C TYR A 50 -13.26 5.69 4.09
N ILE A 51 -13.09 6.98 3.82
CA ILE A 51 -13.55 8.06 4.71
C ILE A 51 -15.05 7.97 4.96
N LYS A 52 -15.84 7.70 3.92
CA LYS A 52 -17.29 7.53 4.04
C LYS A 52 -17.63 6.37 4.99
N GLU A 53 -16.96 5.23 4.86
CA GLU A 53 -17.17 4.07 5.72
C GLU A 53 -16.82 4.38 7.18
N ILE A 54 -15.65 4.98 7.43
CA ILE A 54 -15.19 5.24 8.81
C ILE A 54 -15.92 6.42 9.48
N SER A 55 -16.47 7.36 8.71
CA SER A 55 -17.06 8.61 9.23
C SER A 55 -18.19 8.37 10.23
N SER A 56 -18.94 7.28 10.05
CA SER A 56 -20.03 6.88 10.95
C SER A 56 -19.56 6.45 12.35
N PHE A 57 -18.27 6.14 12.50
CA PHE A 57 -17.66 5.72 13.77
C PHE A 57 -16.93 6.86 14.48
N ILE A 58 -16.87 8.06 13.89
CA ILE A 58 -16.17 9.23 14.45
C ILE A 58 -17.18 10.14 15.17
N ASN A 59 -16.82 10.59 16.36
CA ASN A 59 -17.57 11.54 17.19
C ASN A 59 -16.61 12.50 17.93
N ASP A 60 -17.18 13.40 18.73
CA ASP A 60 -16.42 14.43 19.46
C ASP A 60 -15.42 13.86 20.48
N ASP A 61 -15.63 12.61 20.94
CA ASP A 61 -14.76 11.92 21.89
C ASP A 61 -13.72 11.00 21.20
N THR A 62 -13.68 10.99 19.87
CA THR A 62 -12.78 10.11 19.11
C THR A 62 -11.34 10.59 19.21
N ILE A 63 -10.44 9.70 19.64
CA ILE A 63 -9.00 9.95 19.72
C ILE A 63 -8.36 9.55 18.39
N PHE A 64 -7.69 10.50 17.74
CA PHE A 64 -6.88 10.24 16.56
C PHE A 64 -5.43 9.95 16.98
N CYS A 65 -4.94 8.76 16.60
CA CYS A 65 -3.59 8.32 16.88
C CYS A 65 -2.73 8.57 15.65
N VAL A 66 -1.94 9.64 15.69
CA VAL A 66 -1.12 10.05 14.55
C VAL A 66 0.27 9.43 14.65
N ASP A 67 0.71 8.75 13.60
CA ASP A 67 2.06 8.19 13.48
C ASP A 67 2.84 8.76 12.28
N GLY A 68 4.08 9.16 12.54
CA GLY A 68 4.99 9.75 11.55
C GLY A 68 5.86 8.70 10.86
N SER A 69 5.28 7.57 10.48
CA SER A 69 5.98 6.40 9.95
C SER A 69 6.64 6.65 8.59
N GLU A 70 7.63 5.82 8.26
CA GLU A 70 8.38 5.90 7.00
C GLU A 70 8.72 4.52 6.42
N ILE A 71 8.87 4.44 5.10
CA ILE A 71 9.45 3.28 4.41
C ILE A 71 10.81 3.67 3.83
N VAL A 72 11.87 3.07 4.36
CA VAL A 72 13.24 3.25 3.88
C VAL A 72 13.54 2.26 2.74
N LYS A 73 14.15 2.74 1.65
CA LYS A 73 14.57 1.92 0.50
C LYS A 73 16.09 1.73 0.46
N HIS A 74 16.60 0.82 1.30
CA HIS A 74 18.04 0.63 1.48
C HIS A 74 18.84 0.22 0.24
N HIS A 75 18.23 -0.47 -0.72
CA HIS A 75 18.94 -1.17 -1.79
C HIS A 75 18.58 -0.69 -3.20
N THR A 76 17.89 0.44 -3.34
CA THR A 76 17.42 0.89 -4.66
C THR A 76 17.99 2.26 -5.02
N LYS A 77 18.35 2.42 -6.29
CA LYS A 77 19.03 3.62 -6.82
C LYS A 77 18.10 4.61 -7.51
N SER A 78 16.90 4.19 -7.92
CA SER A 78 15.95 5.05 -8.62
C SER A 78 14.54 4.49 -8.48
N PHE A 79 13.67 5.24 -7.82
CA PHE A 79 12.22 5.10 -7.85
C PHE A 79 11.62 6.48 -8.08
N GLU A 80 10.37 6.51 -8.51
CA GLU A 80 9.60 7.75 -8.57
C GLU A 80 9.33 8.30 -7.17
N SER A 81 9.36 9.62 -7.05
CA SER A 81 8.96 10.36 -5.85
C SER A 81 9.68 9.95 -4.56
N LEU A 82 10.92 9.46 -4.65
CA LEU A 82 11.74 9.23 -3.46
C LEU A 82 12.02 10.55 -2.76
N ASP A 83 11.86 10.53 -1.44
CA ASP A 83 12.18 11.64 -0.55
C ASP A 83 13.22 11.20 0.50
N ARG A 84 13.66 12.17 1.30
CA ARG A 84 14.63 12.01 2.38
C ARG A 84 13.87 11.82 3.70
N VAL A 85 13.85 10.59 4.20
CA VAL A 85 13.20 10.23 5.47
C VAL A 85 14.22 9.88 6.55
N ARG A 86 13.86 10.10 7.81
CA ARG A 86 14.66 9.67 8.96
C ARG A 86 14.30 8.22 9.28
N ASP A 87 15.19 7.30 8.97
CA ASP A 87 15.04 5.87 9.29
C ASP A 87 14.91 5.68 10.80
N GLY A 88 13.74 5.22 11.26
CA GLY A 88 13.42 4.99 12.66
C GLY A 88 14.29 3.91 13.30
N ASN A 89 14.84 2.98 12.51
CA ASN A 89 15.71 1.93 13.02
C ASN A 89 17.15 2.41 13.24
N THR A 90 17.68 3.24 12.32
CA THR A 90 19.09 3.66 12.37
C THR A 90 19.29 5.10 12.82
N GLY A 91 18.22 5.90 12.86
CA GLY A 91 18.24 7.34 13.15
C GLY A 91 18.84 8.20 12.02
N LYS A 92 19.23 7.60 10.90
CA LYS A 92 19.92 8.29 9.79
C LYS A 92 18.94 8.73 8.72
N ILE A 93 19.29 9.79 8.00
CA ILE A 93 18.52 10.21 6.82
C ILE A 93 18.86 9.28 5.65
N LYS A 94 17.83 8.67 5.07
CA LYS A 94 17.90 7.73 3.96
C LYS A 94 16.84 8.06 2.91
N ASP A 95 16.99 7.48 1.73
CA ASP A 95 15.99 7.64 0.67
C ASP A 95 14.83 6.69 0.93
N GLY A 96 13.61 7.19 0.79
CA GLY A 96 12.39 6.47 1.16
C GLY A 96 11.13 7.28 0.92
N TYR A 97 10.07 6.90 1.63
CA TYR A 97 8.76 7.53 1.56
C TYR A 97 8.27 7.84 2.96
N ASN A 98 7.77 9.05 3.17
CA ASN A 98 7.04 9.40 4.38
C ASN A 98 5.61 8.85 4.24
N ILE A 99 5.17 8.09 5.24
CA ILE A 99 3.85 7.44 5.27
C ILE A 99 3.16 7.85 6.55
N PHE A 100 3.02 9.16 6.70
CA PHE A 100 2.22 9.74 7.76
C PHE A 100 0.80 9.16 7.72
N GLU A 101 0.38 8.56 8.82
CA GLU A 101 -0.94 7.93 9.01
C GLU A 101 -1.64 8.57 10.22
N ILE A 102 -2.97 8.71 10.12
CA ILE A 102 -3.87 9.26 11.16
C ILE A 102 -4.91 8.19 11.53
#